data_AF-A0A094GJV2-F1
#
_entry.id   AF-A0A094GJV2-F1
#
_cell.length_a   1.000
_cell.length_b   1.000
_cell.length_c   1.000
_cell.angle_alpha   90.00
_cell.angle_beta   90.00
_cell.angle_gamma   90.00
#
_symmetry.space_group_name_H-M   'P 1'
#
loop_
_entity.id
_entity.type
_entity.pdbx_description
1 polymer ?
#
loop_
_entity_poly.entity_id
_entity_poly.type
_entity_poly.pdbx_seq_one_letter_code
_entity_poly.pdbx_strand_id
1 'polypeptide(L)'
;MSIIYNSQTSTYVMWMHIDSSDYQEAKAGVATSATICGDYSYLGSSRPLGFESRDIGLFKVHILDDYESPAMYKSNGIYFMFGSSMTGKILLSTLLLWTTADIKTIGWNANDNVYSTATSLSGPWSGWNKFAAPGSNTYYSQTTAVVSINGVLMYMGDRWEPNNLMSSTYIWLPLTISGTTATMDNRNSWIINPSAGTWSPAPAETVTEAEAKTNTLTGSAIIVSCSGCSGYQAVGWLGGSGNGALKFPSIASSASTTTTIRIQQENGDTEQRYGNVTVNGVSNIVAFLPSRNGNTPGTSVLTVPLKKGSANVIKFEAYNGGYVADIDQLILPSS
;
A
#
# COMPACT_ATOMS: atom_id res chain seq x y z
N MET A 1 -11.78 8.02 -3.10
CA MET A 1 -12.64 8.95 -2.33
C MET A 1 -11.75 9.90 -1.54
N SER A 2 -12.24 11.08 -1.16
CA SER A 2 -11.48 12.04 -0.36
C SER A 2 -12.41 12.77 0.61
N ILE A 3 -11.91 13.17 1.78
CA ILE A 3 -12.68 13.87 2.82
C ILE A 3 -11.96 15.18 3.18
N ILE A 4 -12.70 16.27 3.29
CA ILE A 4 -12.23 17.56 3.80
C ILE A 4 -13.14 18.08 4.90
N TYR A 5 -12.59 18.82 5.86
CA TYR A 5 -13.38 19.54 6.86
C TYR A 5 -13.74 20.94 6.35
N ASN A 6 -15.02 21.28 6.36
CA ASN A 6 -15.50 22.62 6.07
C ASN A 6 -15.67 23.39 7.39
N SER A 7 -14.78 24.35 7.65
CA SER A 7 -14.79 25.14 8.88
C SER A 7 -15.98 26.11 8.99
N GLN A 8 -16.59 26.50 7.88
CA GLN A 8 -17.75 27.41 7.89
C GLN A 8 -19.02 26.68 8.35
N THR A 9 -19.17 25.43 7.95
CA THR A 9 -20.34 24.60 8.30
C THR A 9 -20.07 23.65 9.46
N SER A 10 -18.81 23.52 9.89
CA SER A 10 -18.36 22.53 10.87
C SER A 10 -18.73 21.09 10.48
N THR A 11 -18.63 20.77 9.19
CA THR A 11 -18.97 19.44 8.65
C THR A 11 -17.83 18.85 7.85
N TYR A 12 -17.69 17.53 7.90
CA TYR A 12 -16.86 16.77 6.97
C TYR A 12 -17.63 16.55 5.67
N VAL A 13 -16.95 16.79 4.55
CA VAL A 13 -17.49 16.61 3.20
C VAL A 13 -16.65 15.56 2.48
N MET A 14 -17.28 14.44 2.14
CA MET A 14 -16.70 13.38 1.33
C MET A 14 -17.06 13.59 -0.14
N TRP A 15 -16.06 13.43 -1.00
CA TRP A 15 -16.22 13.31 -2.44
C TRP A 15 -15.79 11.91 -2.89
N MET A 16 -16.59 11.30 -3.76
CA MET A 16 -16.30 10.00 -4.34
C MET A 16 -16.63 9.94 -5.82
N HIS A 17 -15.93 9.05 -6.53
CA HIS A 17 -16.33 8.61 -7.85
C HIS A 17 -17.59 7.76 -7.71
N ILE A 18 -18.62 8.11 -8.48
CA ILE A 18 -19.86 7.34 -8.63
C ILE A 18 -19.94 6.85 -10.06
N ASP A 19 -20.10 5.54 -10.21
CA ASP A 19 -20.22 4.92 -11.53
C ASP A 19 -21.18 3.73 -11.56
N SER A 20 -21.55 3.35 -12.78
CA SER A 20 -22.10 2.02 -13.07
C SER A 20 -20.98 0.99 -13.15
N SER A 21 -21.32 -0.30 -13.08
CA SER A 21 -20.34 -1.40 -13.14
C SER A 21 -19.51 -1.45 -14.43
N ASP A 22 -19.98 -0.80 -15.49
CA ASP A 22 -19.33 -0.66 -16.80
C ASP A 22 -18.65 0.70 -17.00
N TYR A 23 -18.55 1.52 -15.94
CA TYR A 23 -17.86 2.82 -15.91
C TYR A 23 -18.43 3.91 -16.86
N GLN A 24 -19.72 3.83 -17.19
CA GLN A 24 -20.38 4.73 -18.14
C GLN A 24 -21.08 5.94 -17.51
N GLU A 25 -21.42 5.90 -16.21
CA GLU A 25 -22.03 7.06 -15.57
C GLU A 25 -21.03 8.21 -15.41
N ALA A 26 -19.81 7.89 -14.95
CA ALA A 26 -18.70 8.82 -14.75
C ALA A 26 -19.11 10.12 -14.01
N LYS A 27 -19.58 9.98 -12.77
CA LYS A 27 -20.07 11.08 -11.92
C LYS A 27 -19.20 11.30 -10.68
N ALA A 28 -19.28 12.50 -10.12
CA ALA A 28 -18.80 12.80 -8.77
C ALA A 28 -19.99 12.82 -7.78
N GLY A 29 -19.87 12.08 -6.69
CA GLY A 29 -20.81 12.04 -5.58
C GLY A 29 -20.33 12.84 -4.37
N VAL A 30 -21.28 13.37 -3.60
CA VAL A 30 -21.01 14.13 -2.36
C VAL A 30 -21.77 13.52 -1.20
N ALA A 31 -21.10 13.38 -0.05
CA ALA A 31 -21.74 13.01 1.21
C ALA A 31 -21.18 13.86 2.36
N THR A 32 -21.94 14.02 3.45
CA THR A 32 -21.51 14.83 4.60
C THR A 32 -21.69 14.13 5.94
N SER A 33 -20.83 14.44 6.91
CA SER A 33 -20.97 13.97 8.29
C SER A 33 -20.53 15.04 9.29
N ALA A 34 -21.08 14.99 10.51
CA ALA A 34 -20.64 15.82 11.62
C ALA A 34 -19.30 15.35 12.22
N THR A 35 -18.89 14.10 11.96
CA THR A 35 -17.64 13.52 12.48
C THR A 35 -16.85 12.85 11.37
N ILE A 36 -15.53 12.78 11.52
CA ILE A 36 -14.64 12.28 10.47
C ILE A 36 -14.90 10.80 10.11
N CYS A 37 -15.22 9.97 11.11
CA CYS A 37 -15.46 8.52 10.99
C CYS A 37 -16.93 8.12 11.22
N GLY A 38 -17.86 9.07 11.25
CA GLY A 38 -19.26 8.78 11.48
C GLY A 38 -19.98 8.35 10.20
N ASP A 39 -21.29 8.15 10.33
CA ASP A 39 -22.14 7.90 9.18
C ASP A 39 -22.22 9.16 8.30
N TYR A 40 -22.03 8.97 6.99
CA TYR A 40 -22.13 10.05 6.01
C TYR A 40 -23.52 10.01 5.33
N SER A 41 -24.19 11.16 5.29
CA SER A 41 -25.43 11.34 4.54
C SER A 41 -25.12 11.66 3.09
N TYR A 42 -25.49 10.76 2.18
CA TYR A 42 -25.27 10.95 0.74
C TYR A 42 -26.22 12.01 0.18
N LEU A 43 -25.66 13.01 -0.50
CA LEU A 43 -26.40 14.14 -1.07
C LEU A 43 -26.71 13.98 -2.55
N GLY A 44 -26.12 12.99 -3.22
CA GLY A 44 -26.30 12.72 -4.64
C GLY A 44 -25.01 12.85 -5.45
N SER A 45 -25.14 12.64 -6.77
CA SER A 45 -24.03 12.67 -7.73
C SER A 45 -24.40 13.41 -9.00
N SER A 46 -23.42 14.02 -9.64
CA SER A 46 -23.58 14.68 -10.94
C SER A 46 -22.31 14.59 -11.77
N ARG A 47 -22.43 14.83 -13.08
CA ARG A 47 -21.31 15.15 -13.96
C ARG A 47 -20.92 16.61 -13.72
N PRO A 48 -19.77 16.92 -13.11
CA PRO A 48 -19.40 18.30 -12.78
C PRO A 48 -19.38 19.16 -14.03
N LEU A 49 -20.19 20.21 -14.08
CA LEU A 49 -20.35 21.10 -15.24
C LEU A 49 -20.76 20.36 -16.54
N GLY A 50 -21.33 19.16 -16.44
CA GLY A 50 -21.69 18.30 -17.58
C GLY A 50 -20.55 17.41 -18.11
N PHE A 51 -19.34 17.52 -17.57
CA PHE A 51 -18.19 16.71 -17.99
C PHE A 51 -18.09 15.40 -17.19
N GLU A 52 -17.51 14.38 -17.82
CA GLU A 52 -17.23 13.10 -17.17
C GLU A 52 -16.23 13.26 -16.02
N SER A 53 -16.47 12.53 -14.94
CA SER A 53 -15.59 12.46 -13.78
C SER A 53 -15.45 11.00 -13.35
N ARG A 54 -14.23 10.46 -13.42
CA ARG A 54 -13.92 9.10 -12.95
C ARG A 54 -13.02 9.19 -11.72
N ASP A 55 -11.74 8.87 -11.86
CA ASP A 55 -10.74 9.08 -10.83
C ASP A 55 -10.73 10.54 -10.36
N ILE A 56 -10.87 10.74 -9.04
CA ILE A 56 -10.90 12.07 -8.45
C ILE A 56 -10.05 12.16 -7.18
N GLY A 57 -9.44 13.33 -7.02
CA GLY A 57 -8.89 13.85 -5.77
C GLY A 57 -9.49 15.22 -5.44
N LEU A 58 -9.47 15.64 -4.17
CA LEU A 58 -10.09 16.90 -3.74
C LEU A 58 -9.19 18.12 -3.89
N PHE A 59 -9.03 18.60 -5.14
CA PHE A 59 -8.47 19.92 -5.43
C PHE A 59 -9.17 20.50 -6.67
N LYS A 60 -9.41 21.81 -6.70
CA LYS A 60 -10.04 22.49 -7.85
C LYS A 60 -9.04 22.48 -9.01
N VAL A 61 -9.11 21.49 -9.90
CA VAL A 61 -8.18 21.39 -11.03
C VAL A 61 -8.88 21.07 -12.34
N HIS A 62 -8.33 21.72 -13.36
CA HIS A 62 -8.45 21.49 -14.80
C HIS A 62 -8.58 20.00 -15.16
N ILE A 63 -9.46 19.72 -16.13
CA ILE A 63 -9.67 18.37 -16.68
C ILE A 63 -8.36 17.92 -17.35
N LEU A 64 -7.83 16.77 -16.95
CA LEU A 64 -6.68 16.13 -17.56
C LEU A 64 -7.18 14.94 -18.38
N ASP A 65 -7.28 15.10 -19.70
CA ASP A 65 -7.87 14.06 -20.57
C ASP A 65 -7.01 12.80 -20.69
N ASP A 66 -5.71 12.89 -20.38
CA ASP A 66 -4.71 11.81 -20.57
C ASP A 66 -4.11 11.27 -19.25
N TYR A 67 -4.58 11.76 -18.09
CA TYR A 67 -4.06 11.37 -16.77
C TYR A 67 -5.18 10.98 -15.80
N GLU A 68 -4.91 9.97 -15.00
CA GLU A 68 -5.82 9.43 -13.98
C GLU A 68 -5.19 9.48 -12.58
N SER A 69 -6.00 9.13 -11.58
CA SER A 69 -5.63 9.11 -10.17
C SER A 69 -4.88 10.39 -9.70
N PRO A 70 -5.50 11.58 -9.87
CA PRO A 70 -4.82 12.85 -9.61
C PRO A 70 -4.61 13.07 -8.11
N ALA A 71 -3.39 13.46 -7.74
CA ALA A 71 -3.08 13.96 -6.41
C ALA A 71 -2.39 15.33 -6.52
N MET A 72 -2.67 16.24 -5.59
CA MET A 72 -2.05 17.56 -5.59
C MET A 72 -1.46 17.92 -4.25
N TYR A 73 -0.33 18.61 -4.29
CA TYR A 73 0.32 19.20 -3.12
C TYR A 73 0.78 20.62 -3.44
N LYS A 74 0.71 21.52 -2.46
CA LYS A 74 1.22 22.90 -2.60
C LYS A 74 2.41 23.10 -1.68
N SER A 75 3.54 23.49 -2.23
CA SER A 75 4.77 23.79 -1.48
C SER A 75 5.30 25.16 -1.89
N ASN A 76 5.55 26.05 -0.93
CA ASN A 76 6.16 27.37 -1.17
C ASN A 76 5.54 28.17 -2.33
N GLY A 77 4.21 28.15 -2.45
CA GLY A 77 3.48 28.86 -3.51
C GLY A 77 3.39 28.12 -4.85
N ILE A 78 4.01 26.95 -4.98
CA ILE A 78 4.00 26.11 -6.18
C ILE A 78 3.04 24.93 -5.96
N TYR A 79 2.10 24.74 -6.88
CA TYR A 79 1.26 23.56 -6.97
C TYR A 79 2.02 22.46 -7.72
N PHE A 80 1.97 21.25 -7.20
CA PHE A 80 2.43 20.02 -7.82
C PHE A 80 1.20 19.17 -8.09
N MET A 81 0.95 18.84 -9.34
CA MET A 81 -0.06 17.86 -9.76
C MET A 81 0.65 16.57 -10.09
N PHE A 82 0.27 15.46 -9.45
CA PHE A 82 0.74 14.11 -9.68
C PHE A 82 -0.37 13.31 -10.35
N GLY A 83 -0.02 12.35 -11.21
CA GLY A 83 -1.00 11.47 -11.83
C GLY A 83 -0.37 10.25 -12.49
N SER A 84 -1.20 9.23 -12.68
CA SER A 84 -0.92 8.07 -13.51
C SER A 84 -1.18 8.42 -14.97
N SER A 85 -0.27 8.03 -15.87
CA SER A 85 -0.48 8.26 -17.30
C SER A 85 -1.42 7.20 -17.88
N MET A 86 -2.49 7.62 -18.54
CA MET A 86 -3.30 6.73 -19.36
C MET A 86 -2.56 6.52 -20.70
N THR A 87 -1.60 5.59 -20.80
CA THR A 87 -0.90 5.35 -22.09
C THR A 87 -1.77 4.55 -23.08
N GLY A 88 -2.92 5.09 -23.46
CA GLY A 88 -3.77 4.60 -24.55
C GLY A 88 -4.04 5.64 -25.64
N LYS A 89 -3.70 6.91 -25.42
CA LYS A 89 -3.76 7.97 -26.43
C LYS A 89 -2.37 8.49 -26.75
N ILE A 90 -1.65 7.76 -27.60
CA ILE A 90 -0.55 8.35 -28.36
C ILE A 90 -1.18 9.44 -29.24
N LEU A 91 -0.79 10.70 -29.04
CA LEU A 91 -1.01 11.78 -30.00
C LEU A 91 -0.32 11.38 -31.32
N LEU A 92 -1.08 10.78 -32.25
CA LEU A 92 -0.66 10.65 -33.64
C LEU A 92 -0.60 12.04 -34.25
N SER A 93 0.56 12.69 -34.21
CA SER A 93 0.85 13.79 -35.14
C SER A 93 2.10 13.58 -35.98
N THR A 94 2.97 12.61 -35.70
CA THR A 94 4.10 12.32 -36.60
C THR A 94 4.67 10.92 -36.38
N LEU A 95 4.81 10.19 -37.49
CA LEU A 95 5.39 8.85 -37.69
C LEU A 95 4.46 7.63 -37.50
N LEU A 96 3.95 7.19 -38.65
CA LEU A 96 3.44 5.85 -38.93
C LEU A 96 4.53 4.79 -38.69
N LEU A 97 4.44 4.07 -37.57
CA LEU A 97 4.93 2.68 -37.46
C LEU A 97 4.00 1.97 -36.47
N TRP A 98 3.07 1.20 -37.04
CA TRP A 98 2.10 0.42 -36.29
C TRP A 98 2.73 -0.93 -35.96
N THR A 99 3.10 -1.15 -34.70
CA THR A 99 3.00 -2.48 -34.10
C THR A 99 1.83 -2.41 -33.13
N THR A 100 0.85 -3.29 -33.30
CA THR A 100 -0.39 -3.39 -32.51
C THR A 100 -0.16 -3.87 -31.06
N ALA A 101 0.94 -3.48 -30.41
CA ALA A 101 1.34 -3.96 -29.10
C ALA A 101 1.14 -2.95 -27.95
N ASP A 102 1.01 -1.64 -28.20
CA ASP A 102 1.12 -0.62 -27.14
C ASP A 102 -0.09 0.32 -26.99
N ILE A 103 -1.29 -0.09 -27.43
CA ILE A 103 -2.53 0.57 -26.98
C ILE A 103 -3.01 -0.16 -25.73
N LYS A 104 -2.42 0.20 -24.59
CA LYS A 104 -2.86 -0.25 -23.27
C LYS A 104 -3.42 0.98 -22.57
N THR A 105 -4.72 1.24 -22.67
CA THR A 105 -5.41 1.98 -21.60
C THR A 105 -5.05 1.26 -20.31
N ILE A 106 -4.15 1.83 -19.52
CA ILE A 106 -3.61 1.13 -18.38
C ILE A 106 -4.62 1.30 -17.26
N GLY A 107 -5.61 0.40 -17.19
CA GLY A 107 -6.51 0.33 -16.03
C GLY A 107 -5.74 -0.10 -14.79
N TRP A 108 -5.87 -1.36 -14.36
CA TRP A 108 -5.23 -1.84 -13.13
C TRP A 108 -3.70 -2.02 -13.16
N ASN A 109 -3.00 -1.81 -14.28
CA ASN A 109 -1.53 -2.01 -14.28
C ASN A 109 -0.81 -0.73 -13.85
N ALA A 110 0.29 -0.88 -13.13
CA ALA A 110 1.14 0.27 -12.79
C ALA A 110 1.90 0.81 -14.03
N ASN A 111 2.20 2.11 -14.02
CA ASN A 111 3.03 2.80 -15.00
C ASN A 111 3.93 3.84 -14.32
N ASP A 112 4.84 4.44 -15.08
CA ASP A 112 5.67 5.55 -14.59
C ASP A 112 4.81 6.80 -14.41
N ASN A 113 4.36 7.05 -13.18
CA ASN A 113 3.56 8.21 -12.84
C ASN A 113 4.39 9.49 -12.99
N VAL A 114 3.68 10.58 -13.25
CA VAL A 114 4.27 11.86 -13.59
C VAL A 114 3.76 12.97 -12.69
N TYR A 115 4.46 14.11 -12.71
CA TYR A 115 4.02 15.34 -12.09
C TYR A 115 4.24 16.56 -12.98
N SER A 116 3.47 17.61 -12.73
CA SER A 116 3.61 18.95 -13.34
C SER A 116 3.49 20.04 -12.26
N THR A 117 4.04 21.22 -12.51
CA THR A 117 4.07 22.33 -11.56
C THR A 117 3.48 23.63 -12.12
N ALA A 118 2.87 24.43 -11.25
CA ALA A 118 2.39 25.78 -11.59
C ALA A 118 2.37 26.68 -10.35
N THR A 119 2.44 28.01 -10.52
CA THR A 119 2.24 28.99 -9.44
C THR A 119 0.77 29.40 -9.25
N SER A 120 -0.09 29.04 -10.22
CA SER A 120 -1.54 29.20 -10.17
C SER A 120 -2.23 27.92 -10.65
N LEU A 121 -3.39 27.59 -10.09
CA LEU A 121 -4.22 26.46 -10.55
C LEU A 121 -4.67 26.63 -12.00
N SER A 122 -4.75 27.87 -12.48
CA SER A 122 -5.05 28.20 -13.89
C SER A 122 -3.85 28.01 -14.83
N GLY A 123 -2.69 27.61 -14.31
CA GLY A 123 -1.44 27.52 -15.06
C GLY A 123 -0.74 28.88 -15.27
N PRO A 124 0.24 28.94 -16.20
CA PRO A 124 0.68 27.83 -17.04
C PRO A 124 1.29 26.68 -16.22
N TRP A 125 1.00 25.45 -16.63
CA TRP A 125 1.58 24.24 -16.06
C TRP A 125 2.87 23.88 -16.80
N SER A 126 3.87 23.38 -16.08
CA SER A 126 5.11 22.87 -16.69
C SER A 126 4.86 21.60 -17.51
N GLY A 127 5.86 21.19 -18.30
CA GLY A 127 5.86 19.84 -18.86
C GLY A 127 5.81 18.76 -17.77
N TRP A 128 5.29 17.59 -18.13
CA TRP A 128 5.20 16.43 -17.25
C TRP A 128 6.57 15.77 -17.05
N ASN A 129 6.89 15.43 -15.81
CA ASN A 129 8.15 14.80 -15.42
C ASN A 129 7.88 13.56 -14.57
N LYS A 130 8.75 12.55 -14.63
CA LYS A 130 8.69 11.40 -13.72
C LYS A 130 9.26 11.80 -12.36
N PHE A 131 8.70 11.27 -11.27
CA PHE A 131 9.21 11.49 -9.91
C PHE A 131 9.78 10.22 -9.26
N ALA A 132 9.52 9.04 -9.82
CA ALA A 132 10.14 7.78 -9.44
C ALA A 132 11.22 7.35 -10.45
N ALA A 133 12.00 6.33 -10.11
CA ALA A 133 12.97 5.73 -11.03
C ALA A 133 12.28 5.31 -12.35
N PRO A 134 12.74 5.77 -13.54
CA PRO A 134 12.13 5.42 -14.81
C PRO A 134 12.11 3.90 -15.04
N GLY A 135 10.99 3.37 -15.55
CA GLY A 135 10.77 1.94 -15.78
C GLY A 135 10.39 1.15 -14.53
N SER A 136 10.36 1.77 -13.35
CA SER A 136 9.91 1.11 -12.12
C SER A 136 8.39 0.98 -12.02
N ASN A 137 7.65 1.66 -12.91
CA ASN A 137 6.20 1.79 -12.84
C ASN A 137 5.75 2.34 -11.48
N THR A 138 6.43 3.39 -11.02
CA THR A 138 6.23 3.98 -9.68
C THR A 138 6.34 2.93 -8.58
N TYR A 139 7.35 2.06 -8.69
CA TYR A 139 7.54 0.89 -7.83
C TYR A 139 6.32 -0.04 -7.79
N TYR A 140 5.75 -0.28 -8.97
CA TYR A 140 4.54 -1.07 -9.19
C TYR A 140 3.36 -0.56 -8.34
N SER A 141 3.07 0.74 -8.46
CA SER A 141 1.93 1.40 -7.81
C SER A 141 1.31 2.49 -8.69
N GLN A 142 0.11 2.91 -8.33
CA GLN A 142 -0.63 4.03 -8.93
C GLN A 142 -0.86 5.11 -7.87
N THR A 143 -0.64 6.37 -8.22
CA THR A 143 -0.82 7.52 -7.32
C THR A 143 -2.23 7.52 -6.73
N THR A 144 -2.36 7.76 -5.42
CA THR A 144 -3.66 7.95 -4.75
C THR A 144 -3.70 9.28 -4.01
N ALA A 145 -2.62 9.63 -3.31
CA ALA A 145 -2.52 10.88 -2.56
C ALA A 145 -1.07 11.30 -2.37
N VAL A 146 -0.88 12.58 -2.06
CA VAL A 146 0.36 13.13 -1.51
C VAL A 146 0.02 13.86 -0.23
N VAL A 147 0.56 13.38 0.89
CA VAL A 147 0.20 13.85 2.23
C VAL A 147 1.43 14.40 2.94
N SER A 148 1.26 15.53 3.61
CA SER A 148 2.26 16.08 4.52
C SER A 148 1.87 15.79 5.96
N ILE A 149 2.74 15.09 6.69
CA ILE A 149 2.60 14.78 8.10
C ILE A 149 3.65 15.62 8.84
N ASN A 150 3.24 16.79 9.34
CA ASN A 150 4.11 17.72 10.06
C ASN A 150 5.43 18.04 9.33
N GLY A 151 5.40 18.14 7.99
CA GLY A 151 6.59 18.44 7.17
C GLY A 151 7.23 17.22 6.50
N VAL A 152 6.90 16.00 6.93
CA VAL A 152 7.24 14.78 6.18
C VAL A 152 6.26 14.63 5.03
N LEU A 153 6.72 14.83 3.81
CA LEU A 153 5.92 14.59 2.62
C LEU A 153 5.98 13.12 2.22
N MET A 154 4.82 12.53 1.98
CA MET A 154 4.66 11.12 1.69
C MET A 154 3.81 10.94 0.44
N TYR A 155 4.37 10.23 -0.54
CA TYR A 155 3.59 9.65 -1.63
C TYR A 155 2.78 8.48 -1.06
N MET A 156 1.52 8.41 -1.44
CA MET A 156 0.67 7.26 -1.22
C MET A 156 0.21 6.76 -2.58
N GLY A 157 0.40 5.46 -2.82
CA GLY A 157 -0.14 4.79 -3.98
C GLY A 157 -0.67 3.40 -3.66
N ASP A 158 -1.50 2.91 -4.57
CA ASP A 158 -2.13 1.61 -4.52
C ASP A 158 -1.40 0.65 -5.46
N ARG A 159 -1.09 -0.55 -4.97
CA ARG A 159 -0.62 -1.68 -5.78
C ARG A 159 -1.79 -2.62 -5.96
N TRP A 160 -2.45 -2.47 -7.11
CA TRP A 160 -3.64 -3.24 -7.45
C TRP A 160 -3.34 -4.70 -7.79
N GLU A 161 -4.13 -5.61 -7.23
CA GLU A 161 -4.23 -7.00 -7.69
C GLU A 161 -5.66 -7.22 -8.23
N PRO A 162 -5.88 -7.07 -9.55
CA PRO A 162 -7.22 -7.03 -10.13
C PRO A 162 -8.00 -8.34 -10.00
N ASN A 163 -7.31 -9.48 -9.86
CA ASN A 163 -7.95 -10.78 -9.70
C ASN A 163 -8.35 -11.06 -8.24
N ASN A 164 -7.84 -10.26 -7.31
CA ASN A 164 -8.18 -10.33 -5.90
C ASN A 164 -7.96 -8.94 -5.26
N LEU A 165 -8.96 -8.07 -5.40
CA LEU A 165 -8.82 -6.68 -4.93
C LEU A 165 -8.50 -6.59 -3.43
N MET A 166 -8.89 -7.59 -2.63
CA MET A 166 -8.56 -7.68 -1.20
C MET A 166 -7.06 -7.82 -0.94
N SER A 167 -6.29 -8.38 -1.89
CA SER A 167 -4.84 -8.53 -1.80
C SER A 167 -4.06 -7.37 -2.41
N SER A 168 -4.76 -6.32 -2.85
CA SER A 168 -4.13 -5.05 -3.18
C SER A 168 -3.45 -4.48 -1.94
N THR A 169 -2.28 -3.87 -2.13
CA THR A 169 -1.44 -3.36 -1.04
C THR A 169 -1.11 -1.89 -1.25
N TYR A 170 -0.54 -1.27 -0.24
CA TYR A 170 -0.19 0.15 -0.26
C TYR A 170 1.31 0.34 -0.45
N ILE A 171 1.69 1.32 -1.28
CA ILE A 171 3.07 1.78 -1.46
C ILE A 171 3.16 3.22 -0.97
N TRP A 172 3.60 3.38 0.27
CA TRP A 172 3.75 4.68 0.91
C TRP A 172 5.23 4.97 1.14
N LEU A 173 5.72 6.03 0.49
CA LEU A 173 7.15 6.33 0.42
C LEU A 173 7.41 7.81 0.71
N PRO A 174 8.55 8.16 1.34
CA PRO A 174 8.96 9.55 1.48
C PRO A 174 9.13 10.19 0.10
N LEU A 175 8.49 11.34 -0.08
CA LEU A 175 8.58 12.16 -1.29
C LEU A 175 9.42 13.40 -0.97
N THR A 176 10.41 13.69 -1.81
CA THR A 176 11.26 14.87 -1.65
C THR A 176 10.83 15.94 -2.63
N ILE A 177 10.62 17.16 -2.15
CA ILE A 177 10.43 18.35 -3.00
C ILE A 177 11.56 19.34 -2.73
N SER A 178 12.22 19.78 -3.81
CA SER A 178 13.21 20.86 -3.79
C SER A 178 12.97 21.80 -4.96
N GLY A 179 12.62 23.06 -4.67
CA GLY A 179 12.19 24.01 -5.70
C GLY A 179 10.96 23.51 -6.46
N THR A 180 11.12 23.25 -7.75
CA THR A 180 10.10 22.69 -8.67
C THR A 180 10.28 21.19 -8.93
N THR A 181 11.21 20.54 -8.24
CA THR A 181 11.56 19.14 -8.48
C THR A 181 10.97 18.23 -7.41
N ALA A 182 10.29 17.16 -7.84
CA ALA A 182 9.80 16.09 -6.98
C ALA A 182 10.58 14.80 -7.28
N THR A 183 11.07 14.12 -6.25
CA THR A 183 11.78 12.83 -6.37
C THR A 183 11.36 11.85 -5.29
N MET A 184 11.35 10.57 -5.64
CA MET A 184 11.00 9.47 -4.76
C MET A 184 11.91 8.27 -5.05
N ASP A 185 12.51 7.73 -3.99
CA ASP A 185 13.27 6.48 -4.06
C ASP A 185 12.49 5.33 -3.43
N ASN A 186 12.70 4.12 -3.95
CA ASN A 186 12.14 2.91 -3.37
C ASN A 186 12.77 2.60 -2.02
N ARG A 187 11.94 2.13 -1.08
CA ARG A 187 12.38 1.67 0.23
C ARG A 187 11.53 0.48 0.67
N ASN A 188 12.17 -0.55 1.19
CA ASN A 188 11.48 -1.70 1.78
C ASN A 188 10.78 -1.34 3.10
N SER A 189 11.37 -0.40 3.84
CA SER A 189 10.90 0.08 5.14
C SER A 189 11.53 1.45 5.43
N TRP A 190 10.82 2.26 6.22
CA TRP A 190 11.27 3.58 6.69
C TRP A 190 10.53 3.96 7.97
N ILE A 191 11.07 4.92 8.73
CA ILE A 191 10.50 5.34 10.01
C ILE A 191 10.09 6.79 9.90
N ILE A 192 8.83 7.08 10.24
CA ILE A 192 8.33 8.44 10.39
C ILE A 192 8.34 8.86 11.86
N ASN A 193 8.77 10.09 12.13
CA ASN A 193 8.58 10.76 13.42
C ASN A 193 7.67 11.97 13.21
N PRO A 194 6.34 11.79 13.36
CA PRO A 194 5.38 12.87 13.15
C PRO A 194 5.58 14.05 14.09
N SER A 195 6.06 13.82 15.32
CA SER A 195 6.26 14.90 16.29
C SER A 195 7.44 15.79 15.93
N ALA A 196 8.50 15.20 15.37
CA ALA A 196 9.67 15.94 14.91
C ALA A 196 9.54 16.48 13.48
N GLY A 197 8.53 16.04 12.72
CA GLY A 197 8.40 16.40 11.31
C GLY A 197 9.51 15.82 10.44
N THR A 198 10.08 14.68 10.84
CA THR A 198 11.21 14.03 10.16
C THR A 198 10.92 12.57 9.86
N TRP A 199 11.70 12.01 8.96
CA TRP A 199 11.74 10.57 8.70
C TRP A 199 13.19 10.12 8.61
N SER A 200 13.42 8.82 8.78
CA SER A 200 14.73 8.19 8.61
C SER A 200 14.62 6.88 7.84
N PRO A 201 15.71 6.42 7.19
CA PRO A 201 15.81 5.04 6.73
C PRO A 201 15.52 4.07 7.88
N ALA A 202 14.94 2.92 7.56
CA ALA A 202 14.85 1.83 8.52
C ALA A 202 16.27 1.29 8.82
N PRO A 203 16.50 0.75 10.03
CA PRO A 203 17.76 0.07 10.32
C PRO A 203 17.89 -1.20 9.47
N ALA A 204 19.08 -1.80 9.44
CA ALA A 204 19.32 -3.08 8.78
C ALA A 204 18.31 -4.14 9.26
N GLU A 205 17.95 -5.12 8.44
CA GLU A 205 16.96 -6.13 8.81
C GLU A 205 17.63 -7.44 9.23
N THR A 206 17.04 -8.10 10.22
CA THR A 206 17.33 -9.49 10.58
C THR A 206 16.27 -10.38 9.94
N VAL A 207 16.71 -11.54 9.47
CA VAL A 207 15.87 -12.55 8.85
C VAL A 207 15.99 -13.83 9.66
N THR A 208 14.88 -14.48 9.95
CA THR A 208 14.84 -15.77 10.64
C THR A 208 13.87 -16.70 9.91
N GLU A 209 14.44 -17.71 9.25
CA GLU A 209 13.68 -18.77 8.59
C GLU A 209 12.79 -19.52 9.58
N ALA A 210 11.59 -19.90 9.17
CA ALA A 210 10.64 -20.62 10.01
C ALA A 210 11.11 -22.04 10.31
N GLU A 211 11.72 -22.71 9.33
CA GLU A 211 12.27 -24.05 9.41
C GLU A 211 13.65 -24.13 10.09
N ALA A 212 14.17 -23.00 10.58
CA ALA A 212 15.42 -22.98 11.33
C ALA A 212 15.36 -23.93 12.54
N LYS A 213 16.43 -24.71 12.73
CA LYS A 213 16.54 -25.70 13.83
C LYS A 213 16.43 -25.10 15.25
N THR A 214 16.62 -23.79 15.38
CA THR A 214 16.46 -23.04 16.63
C THR A 214 14.99 -22.81 16.99
N ASN A 215 14.07 -22.93 16.04
CA ASN A 215 12.65 -22.81 16.27
C ASN A 215 12.06 -24.13 16.76
N THR A 216 10.89 -24.07 17.38
CA THR A 216 10.20 -25.26 17.90
C THR A 216 8.89 -25.46 17.15
N LEU A 217 8.73 -26.66 16.59
CA LEU A 217 7.48 -27.14 16.00
C LEU A 217 6.78 -28.07 16.99
N THR A 218 5.47 -27.93 17.13
CA THR A 218 4.65 -28.78 18.00
C THR A 218 3.32 -29.11 17.31
N GLY A 219 2.60 -30.12 17.82
CA GLY A 219 1.34 -30.57 17.23
C GLY A 219 1.57 -31.16 15.84
N SER A 220 0.71 -30.80 14.88
CA SER A 220 0.82 -31.21 13.48
C SER A 220 1.82 -30.41 12.63
N ALA A 221 2.46 -29.38 13.19
CA ALA A 221 3.33 -28.50 12.41
C ALA A 221 4.54 -29.26 11.85
N ILE A 222 4.79 -29.11 10.55
CA ILE A 222 5.89 -29.77 9.85
C ILE A 222 6.54 -28.81 8.85
N ILE A 223 7.79 -29.11 8.49
CA ILE A 223 8.46 -28.45 7.37
C ILE A 223 7.88 -29.01 6.08
N VAL A 224 7.44 -28.11 5.19
CA VAL A 224 6.87 -28.42 3.88
C VAL A 224 7.76 -27.85 2.78
N SER A 225 7.65 -28.38 1.57
CA SER A 225 8.26 -27.77 0.38
C SER A 225 7.45 -26.55 -0.05
N CYS A 226 8.11 -25.42 -0.26
CA CYS A 226 7.50 -24.21 -0.82
C CYS A 226 8.46 -23.65 -1.87
N SER A 227 8.14 -23.80 -3.16
CA SER A 227 9.10 -23.47 -4.21
C SER A 227 9.35 -21.98 -4.39
N GLY A 228 8.43 -21.11 -3.94
CA GLY A 228 8.64 -19.67 -3.92
C GLY A 228 9.22 -19.11 -2.63
N CYS A 229 9.33 -19.91 -1.56
CA CYS A 229 9.85 -19.49 -0.25
C CYS A 229 11.37 -19.45 -0.23
N SER A 230 11.92 -18.73 0.76
CA SER A 230 13.33 -18.81 1.07
C SER A 230 13.74 -20.26 1.36
N GLY A 231 14.93 -20.66 0.90
CA GLY A 231 15.41 -22.03 1.07
C GLY A 231 14.56 -23.14 0.41
N TYR A 232 13.50 -22.79 -0.34
CA TYR A 232 12.48 -23.69 -0.88
C TYR A 232 11.66 -24.44 0.18
N GLN A 233 11.61 -23.92 1.40
CA GLN A 233 10.95 -24.56 2.54
C GLN A 233 10.05 -23.56 3.26
N ALA A 234 9.05 -24.08 3.97
CA ALA A 234 8.23 -23.31 4.89
C ALA A 234 7.79 -24.23 6.03
N VAL A 235 7.19 -23.66 7.08
CA VAL A 235 6.52 -24.43 8.13
C VAL A 235 5.01 -24.35 7.90
N GLY A 236 4.43 -25.50 7.56
CA GLY A 236 3.01 -25.65 7.33
C GLY A 236 2.30 -26.50 8.39
N TRP A 237 1.03 -26.82 8.13
CA TRP A 237 0.17 -27.56 9.06
C TRP A 237 0.02 -26.88 10.43
N LEU A 238 0.15 -25.56 10.44
CA LEU A 238 -0.04 -24.70 11.59
C LEU A 238 -1.53 -24.49 11.87
N GLY A 239 -1.92 -24.57 13.12
CA GLY A 239 -3.30 -24.59 13.57
C GLY A 239 -4.00 -25.91 13.26
N GLY A 240 -5.27 -25.81 12.83
CA GLY A 240 -6.10 -26.97 12.49
C GLY A 240 -6.39 -27.91 13.67
N SER A 241 -7.00 -29.06 13.37
CA SER A 241 -7.36 -30.07 14.38
C SER A 241 -6.15 -30.72 15.07
N GLY A 242 -4.99 -30.69 14.42
CA GLY A 242 -3.72 -31.18 14.97
C GLY A 242 -3.02 -30.19 15.90
N ASN A 243 -3.56 -28.98 16.09
CA ASN A 243 -2.99 -27.90 16.89
C ASN A 243 -1.52 -27.63 16.57
N GLY A 244 -1.18 -27.62 15.28
CA GLY A 244 0.17 -27.31 14.85
C GLY A 244 0.59 -25.92 15.32
N ALA A 245 1.81 -25.78 15.83
CA ALA A 245 2.33 -24.49 16.23
C ALA A 245 3.82 -24.36 15.95
N LEU A 246 4.22 -23.15 15.56
CA LEU A 246 5.60 -22.74 15.33
C LEU A 246 5.95 -21.68 16.37
N LYS A 247 7.09 -21.87 17.04
CA LYS A 247 7.62 -20.93 18.02
C LYS A 247 9.03 -20.51 17.63
N PHE A 248 9.24 -19.20 17.53
CA PHE A 248 10.54 -18.54 17.50
C PHE A 248 10.89 -18.16 18.95
N PRO A 249 11.76 -18.90 19.64
CA PRO A 249 12.00 -18.71 21.07
C PRO A 249 12.91 -17.52 21.38
N SER A 250 13.68 -17.04 20.39
CA SER A 250 14.78 -16.11 20.60
C SER A 250 14.86 -15.04 19.52
N ILE A 251 13.95 -14.07 19.57
CA ILE A 251 13.96 -12.90 18.67
C ILE A 251 14.67 -11.73 19.35
N ALA A 252 15.68 -11.19 18.67
CA ALA A 252 16.49 -10.10 19.16
C ALA A 252 15.90 -8.73 18.83
N SER A 253 16.07 -7.80 19.77
CA SER A 253 15.87 -6.36 19.57
C SER A 253 16.85 -5.60 20.47
N SER A 254 17.53 -4.58 19.96
CA SER A 254 18.51 -3.82 20.74
C SER A 254 17.87 -2.77 21.65
N ALA A 255 16.57 -2.50 21.49
CA ALA A 255 15.80 -1.57 22.28
C ALA A 255 14.42 -2.15 22.68
N SER A 256 13.87 -1.68 23.79
CA SER A 256 12.46 -1.93 24.09
C SER A 256 11.64 -0.94 23.29
N THR A 257 11.09 -1.37 22.15
CA THR A 257 10.41 -0.49 21.19
C THR A 257 9.29 -1.23 20.48
N THR A 258 8.34 -0.46 19.96
CA THR A 258 7.36 -0.96 18.99
C THR A 258 8.07 -1.27 17.69
N THR A 259 7.90 -2.49 17.19
CA THR A 259 8.57 -3.01 16.00
C THR A 259 7.55 -3.64 15.08
N THR A 260 7.66 -3.34 13.78
CA THR A 260 6.88 -4.03 12.74
C THR A 260 7.63 -5.28 12.31
N ILE A 261 7.03 -6.43 12.57
CA ILE A 261 7.46 -7.74 12.09
C ILE A 261 6.82 -7.95 10.72
N ARG A 262 7.62 -8.28 9.71
CA ARG A 262 7.12 -8.78 8.43
C ARG A 262 7.16 -10.30 8.47
N ILE A 263 6.01 -10.91 8.22
CA ILE A 263 5.80 -12.35 8.21
C ILE A 263 5.67 -12.73 6.75
N GLN A 264 6.72 -13.33 6.19
CA GLN A 264 6.64 -13.90 4.85
C GLN A 264 5.98 -15.27 4.93
N GLN A 265 5.12 -15.54 3.96
CA GLN A 265 4.24 -16.70 4.02
C GLN A 265 3.68 -17.09 2.66
N GLU A 266 3.27 -18.35 2.56
CA GLU A 266 2.49 -18.87 1.45
C GLU A 266 1.06 -19.19 1.90
N ASN A 267 0.09 -18.69 1.14
CA ASN A 267 -1.29 -19.11 1.27
C ASN A 267 -1.81 -19.49 -0.12
N GLY A 268 -1.87 -20.79 -0.40
CA GLY A 268 -2.37 -21.33 -1.67
C GLY A 268 -3.89 -21.28 -1.85
N ASP A 269 -4.64 -20.86 -0.82
CA ASP A 269 -6.10 -20.74 -0.91
C ASP A 269 -6.51 -19.51 -1.73
N THR A 270 -7.77 -19.46 -2.18
CA THR A 270 -8.35 -18.27 -2.82
C THR A 270 -8.85 -17.23 -1.82
N GLU A 271 -8.90 -17.57 -0.54
CA GLU A 271 -9.37 -16.74 0.56
C GLU A 271 -8.27 -16.56 1.62
N GLN A 272 -8.39 -15.51 2.43
CA GLN A 272 -7.45 -15.28 3.52
C GLN A 272 -7.59 -16.32 4.63
N ARG A 273 -6.44 -16.76 5.15
CA ARG A 273 -6.37 -17.49 6.42
C ARG A 273 -6.17 -16.52 7.57
N TYR A 274 -6.40 -17.01 8.79
CA TYR A 274 -6.17 -16.26 10.02
C TYR A 274 -5.39 -17.12 11.00
N GLY A 275 -4.47 -16.51 11.74
CA GLY A 275 -3.75 -17.18 12.82
C GLY A 275 -3.55 -16.27 14.01
N ASN A 276 -3.45 -16.89 15.18
CA ASN A 276 -3.01 -16.21 16.38
C ASN A 276 -1.49 -16.12 16.36
N VAL A 277 -0.97 -14.89 16.31
CA VAL A 277 0.45 -14.58 16.43
C VAL A 277 0.68 -13.98 17.81
N THR A 278 1.17 -14.82 18.72
CA THR A 278 1.42 -14.47 20.12
C THR A 278 2.84 -13.94 20.27
N VAL A 279 2.99 -12.69 20.68
CA VAL A 279 4.29 -12.05 20.95
C VAL A 279 4.43 -11.80 22.43
N ASN A 280 5.43 -12.41 23.07
CA ASN A 280 5.68 -12.30 24.51
C ASN A 280 4.44 -12.61 25.39
N GLY A 281 3.58 -13.53 24.93
CA GLY A 281 2.34 -13.92 25.61
C GLY A 281 1.10 -13.10 25.25
N VAL A 282 1.24 -12.05 24.43
CA VAL A 282 0.11 -11.24 23.93
C VAL A 282 -0.32 -11.75 22.56
N SER A 283 -1.55 -12.22 22.45
CA SER A 283 -2.10 -12.77 21.21
C SER A 283 -2.62 -11.67 20.27
N ASN A 284 -2.31 -11.79 18.98
CA ASN A 284 -2.79 -10.90 17.92
C ASN A 284 -3.36 -11.75 16.79
N ILE A 285 -4.50 -11.35 16.25
CA ILE A 285 -5.08 -12.01 15.07
C ILE A 285 -4.43 -11.40 13.83
N VAL A 286 -3.75 -12.22 13.04
CA VAL A 286 -3.14 -11.79 11.78
C VAL A 286 -3.87 -12.45 10.63
N ALA A 287 -4.23 -11.63 9.63
CA ALA A 287 -4.77 -12.10 8.37
C ALA A 287 -3.62 -12.42 7.40
N PHE A 288 -3.82 -13.49 6.64
CA PHE A 288 -2.83 -14.07 5.77
C PHE A 288 -3.45 -14.21 4.39
N LEU A 289 -3.23 -13.19 3.55
CA LEU A 289 -3.86 -13.09 2.23
C LEU A 289 -3.34 -14.15 1.25
N PRO A 290 -4.14 -14.56 0.26
CA PRO A 290 -3.72 -15.46 -0.82
C PRO A 290 -2.41 -15.02 -1.47
N SER A 291 -1.54 -15.97 -1.73
CA SER A 291 -0.34 -15.78 -2.54
C SER A 291 -0.73 -15.48 -3.98
N ARG A 292 -0.10 -14.48 -4.60
CA ARG A 292 -0.48 -13.91 -5.92
C ARG A 292 -0.73 -14.93 -7.03
N ASN A 293 0.03 -16.02 -7.04
CA ASN A 293 -0.06 -17.14 -7.98
C ASN A 293 -0.12 -18.49 -7.24
N GLY A 294 -0.54 -18.46 -5.98
CA GLY A 294 -0.55 -19.61 -5.08
C GLY A 294 0.82 -20.10 -4.60
N ASN A 295 1.94 -19.46 -4.98
CA ASN A 295 3.30 -19.94 -4.68
C ASN A 295 4.33 -18.83 -4.39
N THR A 296 4.10 -17.60 -4.82
CA THR A 296 4.95 -16.44 -4.47
C THR A 296 4.58 -15.99 -3.05
N PRO A 297 5.53 -16.00 -2.09
CA PRO A 297 5.24 -15.62 -0.73
C PRO A 297 4.69 -14.20 -0.64
N GLY A 298 3.58 -14.06 0.07
CA GLY A 298 3.04 -12.78 0.50
C GLY A 298 3.77 -12.27 1.73
N THR A 299 3.44 -11.05 2.15
CA THR A 299 3.92 -10.49 3.42
C THR A 299 2.76 -9.95 4.23
N SER A 300 2.51 -10.55 5.39
CA SER A 300 1.68 -9.95 6.42
C SER A 300 2.55 -9.15 7.39
N VAL A 301 1.96 -8.14 8.05
CA VAL A 301 2.69 -7.29 8.99
C VAL A 301 2.03 -7.31 10.36
N LEU A 302 2.85 -7.29 11.41
CA LEU A 302 2.41 -7.21 12.79
C LEU A 302 3.26 -6.21 13.55
N THR A 303 2.66 -5.13 14.05
CA THR A 303 3.35 -4.08 14.80
C THR A 303 3.09 -4.26 16.29
N VAL A 304 4.13 -4.62 17.05
CA VAL A 304 4.04 -5.01 18.47
C VAL A 304 5.25 -4.54 19.26
N PRO A 305 5.12 -4.35 20.58
CA PRO A 305 6.26 -4.04 21.43
C PRO A 305 7.19 -5.24 21.60
N LEU A 306 8.47 -5.06 21.27
CA LEU A 306 9.55 -5.96 21.64
C LEU A 306 10.30 -5.43 22.87
N LYS A 307 10.85 -6.34 23.66
CA LYS A 307 11.74 -6.03 24.78
C LYS A 307 13.18 -6.03 24.28
N LYS A 308 14.01 -5.13 24.82
CA LYS A 308 15.46 -5.19 24.61
C LYS A 308 16.01 -6.55 25.03
N GLY A 309 16.89 -7.11 24.19
CA GLY A 309 17.51 -8.42 24.37
C GLY A 309 17.06 -9.44 23.33
N SER A 310 17.42 -10.71 23.53
CA SER A 310 17.17 -11.82 22.60
C SER A 310 16.05 -12.76 23.03
N ALA A 311 15.35 -12.45 24.11
CA ALA A 311 14.37 -13.34 24.73
C ALA A 311 12.92 -13.07 24.27
N ASN A 312 12.72 -12.33 23.17
CA ASN A 312 11.36 -12.16 22.65
C ASN A 312 10.89 -13.47 22.02
N VAL A 313 9.67 -13.87 22.35
CA VAL A 313 9.06 -15.09 21.85
C VAL A 313 7.93 -14.72 20.90
N ILE A 314 7.95 -15.30 19.69
CA ILE A 314 6.86 -15.21 18.72
C ILE A 314 6.33 -16.62 18.47
N LYS A 315 5.02 -16.82 18.57
CA LYS A 315 4.36 -18.11 18.34
C LYS A 315 3.20 -17.96 17.37
N PHE A 316 3.10 -18.88 16.43
CA PHE A 316 1.99 -19.04 15.49
C PHE A 316 1.13 -20.23 15.93
N GLU A 317 -0.18 -20.04 16.04
CA GLU A 317 -1.14 -21.07 16.42
C GLU A 317 -2.54 -20.82 15.82
N ALA A 318 -3.43 -21.79 15.97
CA ALA A 318 -4.79 -21.72 15.42
C ALA A 318 -5.55 -20.47 15.90
N TYR A 319 -6.25 -19.82 14.97
CA TYR A 319 -7.34 -18.90 15.29
C TYR A 319 -8.67 -19.61 14.98
N ASN A 320 -9.57 -19.69 15.96
CA ASN A 320 -10.86 -20.39 15.84
C ASN A 320 -10.77 -21.83 15.29
N GLY A 321 -9.68 -22.54 15.62
CA GLY A 321 -9.44 -23.92 15.14
C GLY A 321 -9.04 -24.04 13.67
N GLY A 322 -8.92 -22.91 12.94
CA GLY A 322 -8.52 -22.89 11.54
C GLY A 322 -7.03 -23.15 11.32
N TYR A 323 -6.67 -23.47 10.08
CA TYR A 323 -5.27 -23.51 9.65
C TYR A 323 -4.73 -22.09 9.45
N VAL A 324 -3.48 -21.91 9.86
CA VAL A 324 -2.67 -20.74 9.52
C VAL A 324 -2.10 -20.95 8.11
N ALA A 325 -1.60 -19.87 7.50
CA ALA A 325 -0.79 -19.98 6.29
C ALA A 325 0.58 -20.63 6.60
N ASP A 326 1.25 -21.09 5.56
CA ASP A 326 2.58 -21.70 5.69
C ASP A 326 3.60 -20.56 5.86
N ILE A 327 4.35 -20.58 6.95
CA ILE A 327 5.26 -19.49 7.31
C ILE A 327 6.65 -19.77 6.74
N ASP A 328 7.15 -18.84 5.94
CA ASP A 328 8.48 -18.88 5.31
C ASP A 328 9.52 -18.32 6.28
N GLN A 329 9.43 -17.02 6.59
CA GLN A 329 10.42 -16.34 7.41
C GLN A 329 9.86 -15.11 8.11
N LEU A 330 10.51 -14.73 9.22
CA LEU A 330 10.30 -13.44 9.86
C LEU A 330 11.40 -12.46 9.46
N ILE A 331 11.00 -11.25 9.10
CA ILE A 331 11.92 -10.15 8.83
C ILE A 331 11.62 -9.01 9.81
N LEU A 332 12.63 -8.64 10.58
CA LEU A 332 12.52 -7.63 11.62
C LEU A 332 13.62 -6.57 11.46
N PRO A 333 13.33 -5.29 11.73
CA PRO A 333 14.37 -4.28 11.88
C PRO A 333 15.34 -4.68 13.01
N SER A 334 16.64 -4.56 12.74
CA SER A 334 17.74 -4.57 13.71
C SER A 334 17.65 -3.25 14.50
N SER A 335 16.58 -3.16 15.27
CA SER A 335 16.33 -2.10 16.26
C SER A 335 17.38 -2.16 17.33
#